data_AF-A0AAF1A2K4-F1
#
_entry.id   AF-A0AAF1A2K4-F1
#
_cell.length_a   1.000
_cell.length_b   1.000
_cell.length_c   1.000
_cell.angle_alpha   90.00
_cell.angle_beta   90.00
_cell.angle_gamma   90.00
#
_symmetry.space_group_name_H-M   'P 1'
#
loop_
_entity.id
_entity.type
_entity.pdbx_description
1 polymer ?
#
loop_
_entity_poly.entity_id
_entity_poly.type
_entity_poly.pdbx_seq_one_letter_code
_entity_poly.pdbx_strand_id
1 'polypeptide(L)'
;MGPKPGPPDRDKPEPEWNRAPRAGTDDLLLFSRGDQKSVKIIYQCFQKFSQASGLQANMNKSSIYFGGVPDQVKLNILQQSGFGCGEFPFKYLGVPLSTKKLTIMQWSSLVNKIIARISSWTAKKLSYAGRMQLVQSVLFGIQAYWSQLFIIPAKVLKLIESYCRSFTWSGSNTINKRALIAWEKVCLPKSVGGMNLINIRLWNQATIAKICWDLANKSDKLWIRWIHSFYIKTQQFLTVPIPKQASWMVKKILNARLTLEQTQKQNDQVTIGSLYLNLLGNKPRVPWRCLIFANTARPKAIVTMWLQLQNKLPTSDRLASWGMVINQQCKLCQNELETRDHLFVCCEFTRVIWRKLMAWIKWPDYTLDAWDTHLKWIIEKARGNNLTAQLFRLRYAECSHAVWIERNHRIFEDKCRNLEHVAKKVAYMCCMSAPTAISSRLQQLSFV
;
A
#
# COMPACT_ATOMS: atom_id res chain seq x y z
N MET A 1 -16.84 10.77 -42.89
CA MET A 1 -15.76 11.42 -42.12
C MET A 1 -15.97 11.14 -40.64
N GLY A 2 -15.40 10.04 -40.12
CA GLY A 2 -15.47 9.69 -38.71
C GLY A 2 -14.29 10.31 -37.93
N PRO A 3 -14.45 10.66 -36.64
CA PRO A 3 -13.37 11.26 -35.86
C PRO A 3 -12.23 10.26 -35.69
N LYS A 4 -11.01 10.69 -36.03
CA LYS A 4 -9.78 9.91 -35.82
C LYS A 4 -9.62 9.60 -34.31
N PRO A 5 -9.23 8.38 -33.92
CA PRO A 5 -8.87 8.09 -32.55
C PRO A 5 -7.67 8.96 -32.13
N GLY A 6 -7.80 9.65 -31.00
CA GLY A 6 -6.73 10.46 -30.41
C GLY A 6 -5.51 9.60 -30.02
N PRO A 7 -4.33 10.22 -29.87
CA PRO A 7 -3.10 9.49 -29.56
C PRO A 7 -3.21 8.82 -28.19
N PRO A 8 -2.57 7.64 -28.00
CA PRO A 8 -2.61 6.93 -26.73
C PRO A 8 -1.95 7.75 -25.62
N ASP A 9 -2.65 7.88 -24.50
CA ASP A 9 -2.22 8.53 -23.27
C ASP A 9 -1.02 7.77 -22.66
N ARG A 10 0.20 8.29 -22.87
CA ARG A 10 1.47 7.65 -22.46
C ARG A 10 1.82 7.84 -20.97
N ASP A 11 0.91 8.41 -20.17
CA ASP A 11 1.14 8.77 -18.76
C ASP A 11 0.62 7.75 -17.72
N LYS A 12 0.44 6.48 -18.08
CA LYS A 12 0.18 5.41 -17.10
C LYS A 12 1.42 4.55 -16.89
N PRO A 13 2.12 4.63 -15.75
CA PRO A 13 3.02 3.56 -15.36
C PRO A 13 2.18 2.29 -15.19
N GLU A 14 2.49 1.25 -15.97
CA GLU A 14 1.96 -0.08 -15.75
C GLU A 14 2.27 -0.50 -14.30
N PRO A 15 1.28 -0.98 -13.54
CA PRO A 15 1.55 -1.42 -12.18
C PRO A 15 2.36 -2.73 -12.17
N GLU A 16 3.51 -2.75 -11.48
CA GLU A 16 4.41 -3.90 -11.35
C GLU A 16 3.79 -5.19 -10.74
N TRP A 17 2.51 -5.18 -10.39
CA TRP A 17 1.80 -6.29 -9.74
C TRP A 17 1.48 -7.47 -10.68
N ASN A 18 1.73 -7.33 -11.99
CA ASN A 18 1.43 -8.34 -13.01
C ASN A 18 2.54 -9.40 -13.18
N ARG A 19 3.60 -9.41 -12.37
CA ARG A 19 4.59 -10.49 -12.44
C ARG A 19 3.99 -11.78 -11.87
N ALA A 20 3.70 -12.72 -12.76
CA ALA A 20 3.34 -14.09 -12.43
C ALA A 20 4.39 -14.73 -11.49
N PRO A 21 4.00 -15.61 -10.56
CA PRO A 21 4.97 -16.36 -9.77
C PRO A 21 5.80 -17.23 -10.73
N ARG A 22 7.13 -17.20 -10.60
CA ARG A 22 8.00 -18.22 -11.18
C ARG A 22 7.63 -19.55 -10.52
N ALA A 23 7.10 -20.49 -11.30
CA ALA A 23 6.83 -21.85 -10.85
C ALA A 23 8.16 -22.55 -10.60
N GLY A 24 8.43 -22.85 -9.34
CA GLY A 24 9.65 -23.50 -8.86
C GLY A 24 9.46 -23.88 -7.40
N THR A 25 8.49 -24.76 -7.14
CA THR A 25 8.24 -25.32 -5.80
C THR A 25 8.01 -26.81 -5.92
N ASP A 26 8.70 -27.59 -5.08
CA ASP A 26 8.60 -29.05 -4.97
C ASP A 26 7.32 -29.52 -4.24
N ASP A 27 6.48 -28.59 -3.79
CA ASP A 27 5.26 -28.88 -3.04
C ASP A 27 4.11 -29.25 -4.01
N LEU A 28 3.70 -30.53 -3.99
CA LEU A 28 2.62 -31.07 -4.82
C LEU A 28 1.42 -31.51 -3.97
N LEU A 29 0.20 -31.16 -4.40
CA LEU A 29 -1.04 -31.72 -3.86
C LEU A 29 -1.73 -32.60 -4.91
N LEU A 30 -1.96 -33.85 -4.55
CA LEU A 30 -2.71 -34.82 -5.36
C LEU A 30 -4.07 -35.09 -4.71
N PHE A 31 -5.13 -35.04 -5.53
CA PHE A 31 -6.49 -35.29 -5.08
C PHE A 31 -7.03 -36.54 -5.76
N SER A 32 -7.61 -37.45 -4.98
CA SER A 32 -8.23 -38.68 -5.47
C SER A 32 -9.46 -39.04 -4.66
N ARG A 33 -10.25 -39.97 -5.18
CA ARG A 33 -11.25 -40.65 -4.35
C ARG A 33 -10.52 -41.42 -3.25
N GLY A 34 -11.09 -41.40 -2.04
CA GLY A 34 -10.53 -42.03 -0.83
C GLY A 34 -10.72 -43.54 -0.78
N ASP A 35 -10.49 -44.24 -1.89
CA ASP A 35 -10.54 -45.69 -1.99
C ASP A 35 -9.16 -46.27 -2.33
N GLN A 36 -8.94 -47.52 -1.95
CA GLN A 36 -7.64 -48.16 -2.08
C GLN A 36 -7.18 -48.30 -3.54
N LYS A 37 -8.10 -48.49 -4.49
CA LYS A 37 -7.74 -48.64 -5.91
C LYS A 37 -7.19 -47.33 -6.46
N SER A 38 -7.89 -46.23 -6.22
CA SER A 38 -7.48 -44.89 -6.65
C SER A 38 -6.11 -44.50 -6.09
N VAL A 39 -5.89 -44.70 -4.79
CA VAL A 39 -4.60 -44.35 -4.15
C VAL A 39 -3.46 -45.25 -4.65
N LYS A 40 -3.73 -46.54 -4.87
CA LYS A 40 -2.74 -47.48 -5.44
C LYS A 40 -2.26 -47.03 -6.81
N ILE A 41 -3.17 -46.59 -7.69
CA ILE A 41 -2.81 -46.12 -9.04
C ILE A 41 -1.91 -44.87 -8.94
N ILE A 42 -2.28 -43.92 -8.09
CA ILE A 42 -1.46 -42.71 -7.89
C ILE A 42 -0.06 -43.06 -7.39
N TYR A 43 0.03 -43.97 -6.41
CA TYR A 43 1.31 -44.41 -5.88
C TYR A 43 2.15 -45.14 -6.93
N GLN A 44 1.56 -45.97 -7.78
CA GLN A 44 2.25 -46.62 -8.90
C GLN A 44 2.77 -45.60 -9.93
N CYS A 45 1.97 -44.59 -10.27
CA CYS A 45 2.42 -43.48 -11.12
C CYS A 45 3.60 -42.73 -10.49
N PHE A 46 3.53 -42.49 -9.18
CA PHE A 46 4.61 -41.85 -8.43
C PHE A 46 5.90 -42.67 -8.45
N GLN A 47 5.81 -43.99 -8.25
CA GLN A 47 6.95 -44.90 -8.33
C GLN A 47 7.57 -44.94 -9.73
N LYS A 48 6.75 -45.01 -10.79
CA LYS A 48 7.22 -44.94 -12.18
C LYS A 48 7.98 -43.63 -12.46
N PHE A 49 7.43 -42.51 -11.99
CA PHE A 49 8.09 -41.20 -12.11
C PHE A 49 9.42 -41.17 -11.33
N SER A 50 9.43 -41.72 -10.11
CA SER A 50 10.63 -41.79 -9.28
C SER A 50 11.74 -42.62 -9.95
N GLN A 51 11.38 -43.76 -10.55
CA GLN A 51 12.32 -44.61 -11.30
C GLN A 51 12.88 -43.90 -12.55
N ALA A 52 12.04 -43.16 -13.28
CA ALA A 52 12.45 -42.48 -14.50
C ALA A 52 13.26 -41.20 -14.24
N SER A 53 12.95 -40.46 -13.18
CA SER A 53 13.58 -39.16 -12.87
C SER A 53 14.73 -39.25 -11.86
N GLY A 54 14.81 -40.33 -11.08
CA GLY A 54 15.71 -40.46 -9.94
C GLY A 54 15.27 -39.67 -8.70
N LEU A 55 14.15 -38.93 -8.74
CA LEU A 55 13.63 -38.15 -7.62
C LEU A 55 12.80 -39.02 -6.67
N GLN A 56 12.96 -38.84 -5.35
CA GLN A 56 12.20 -39.56 -4.33
C GLN A 56 11.38 -38.61 -3.45
N ALA A 57 10.21 -39.07 -2.99
CA ALA A 57 9.43 -38.34 -2.00
C ALA A 57 10.16 -38.28 -0.65
N ASN A 58 10.13 -37.11 -0.02
CA ASN A 58 10.56 -36.99 1.37
C ASN A 58 9.43 -37.47 2.29
N MET A 59 9.57 -38.69 2.82
CA MET A 59 8.56 -39.32 3.70
C MET A 59 8.25 -38.51 4.96
N ASN A 60 9.18 -37.67 5.43
CA ASN A 60 8.98 -36.82 6.62
C ASN A 60 8.19 -35.54 6.32
N LYS A 61 8.15 -35.11 5.05
CA LYS A 61 7.41 -33.91 4.62
C LYS A 61 6.09 -34.27 3.92
N SER A 62 5.97 -35.49 3.41
CA SER A 62 4.79 -35.99 2.72
C SER A 62 3.79 -36.58 3.73
N SER A 63 2.52 -36.26 3.55
CA SER A 63 1.44 -36.81 4.39
C SER A 63 0.16 -36.98 3.61
N ILE A 64 -0.65 -37.96 3.98
CA ILE A 64 -1.98 -38.18 3.41
C ILE A 64 -3.03 -37.56 4.33
N TYR A 65 -3.96 -36.81 3.75
CA TYR A 65 -5.06 -36.18 4.45
C TYR A 65 -6.39 -36.79 3.98
N PHE A 66 -7.20 -37.25 4.92
CA PHE A 66 -8.47 -37.91 4.63
C PHE A 66 -9.68 -37.02 4.91
N GLY A 67 -10.72 -37.15 4.09
CA GLY A 67 -12.03 -36.52 4.33
C GLY A 67 -13.16 -37.47 3.96
N GLY A 68 -14.04 -37.81 4.92
CA GLY A 68 -15.21 -38.65 4.67
C GLY A 68 -14.91 -40.12 4.35
N VAL A 69 -13.77 -40.66 4.82
CA VAL A 69 -13.33 -42.04 4.60
C VAL A 69 -13.47 -42.85 5.90
N PRO A 70 -13.99 -44.09 5.89
CA PRO A 70 -14.04 -44.96 7.07
C PRO A 70 -12.63 -45.30 7.61
N ASP A 71 -12.49 -45.46 8.92
CA ASP A 71 -11.16 -45.63 9.56
C ASP A 71 -10.43 -46.89 9.09
N GLN A 72 -11.15 -47.98 8.84
CA GLN A 72 -10.56 -49.20 8.28
C GLN A 72 -9.89 -48.95 6.92
N VAL A 73 -10.52 -48.14 6.07
CA VAL A 73 -9.98 -47.81 4.74
C VAL A 73 -8.76 -46.89 4.87
N LYS A 74 -8.78 -45.95 5.84
CA LYS A 74 -7.61 -45.09 6.13
C LYS A 74 -6.40 -45.93 6.52
N LEU A 75 -6.56 -46.87 7.45
CA LEU A 75 -5.48 -47.74 7.91
C LEU A 75 -4.88 -48.54 6.76
N ASN A 76 -5.71 -49.15 5.92
CA ASN A 76 -5.25 -49.91 4.76
C ASN A 76 -4.45 -49.03 3.78
N ILE A 77 -4.91 -47.79 3.53
CA ILE A 77 -4.22 -46.84 2.64
C ILE A 77 -2.87 -46.40 3.24
N LEU A 78 -2.82 -46.11 4.53
CA LEU A 78 -1.60 -45.69 5.22
C LEU A 78 -0.56 -46.80 5.23
N GLN A 79 -0.95 -48.03 5.56
CA GLN A 79 -0.08 -49.20 5.53
C GLN A 79 0.50 -49.44 4.13
N GLN A 80 -0.32 -49.31 3.08
CA GLN A 80 0.12 -49.56 1.71
C GLN A 80 1.04 -48.46 1.15
N SER A 81 0.82 -47.20 1.55
CA SER A 81 1.55 -46.06 1.02
C SER A 81 2.82 -45.70 1.81
N GLY A 82 2.87 -46.06 3.10
CA GLY A 82 3.97 -45.73 3.99
C GLY A 82 4.05 -44.26 4.43
N PHE A 83 3.12 -43.41 4.00
CA PHE A 83 3.06 -42.00 4.40
C PHE A 83 2.35 -41.82 5.75
N GLY A 84 2.74 -40.79 6.49
CA GLY A 84 2.05 -40.40 7.72
C GLY A 84 0.65 -39.84 7.45
N CYS A 85 -0.26 -40.01 8.42
CA CYS A 85 -1.57 -39.36 8.41
C CYS A 85 -1.43 -37.91 8.88
N GLY A 86 -1.79 -36.95 8.02
CA GLY A 86 -1.81 -35.54 8.37
C GLY A 86 -3.16 -35.09 8.95
N GLU A 87 -3.16 -33.98 9.68
CA GLU A 87 -4.36 -33.37 10.24
C GLU A 87 -4.67 -32.00 9.62
N PHE A 88 -5.96 -31.67 9.53
CA PHE A 88 -6.39 -30.34 9.13
C PHE A 88 -6.48 -29.43 10.35
N PRO A 89 -6.08 -28.15 10.25
CA PRO A 89 -5.54 -27.46 9.08
C PRO A 89 -4.02 -27.68 8.91
N PHE A 90 -3.55 -27.80 7.67
CA PHE A 90 -2.11 -27.82 7.36
C PHE A 90 -1.71 -26.62 6.49
N LYS A 91 -0.40 -26.35 6.38
CA LYS A 91 0.13 -25.20 5.64
C LYS A 91 0.59 -25.62 4.25
N TYR A 92 0.13 -24.93 3.22
CA TYR A 92 0.54 -25.13 1.83
C TYR A 92 0.85 -23.77 1.19
N LEU A 93 1.98 -23.65 0.50
CA LEU A 93 2.45 -22.37 -0.09
C LEU A 93 2.39 -21.18 0.89
N GLY A 94 2.61 -21.42 2.17
CA GLY A 94 2.60 -20.37 3.19
C GLY A 94 1.23 -19.99 3.76
N VAL A 95 0.14 -20.64 3.34
CA VAL A 95 -1.24 -20.40 3.81
C VAL A 95 -1.90 -21.64 4.41
N PRO A 96 -2.82 -21.50 5.38
CA PRO A 96 -3.53 -22.63 5.97
C PRO A 96 -4.62 -23.15 5.01
N LEU A 97 -4.56 -24.44 4.69
CA LEU A 97 -5.64 -25.18 4.05
C LEU A 97 -6.52 -25.82 5.13
N SER A 98 -7.82 -25.56 5.05
CA SER A 98 -8.81 -26.07 5.98
C SER A 98 -10.08 -26.45 5.25
N THR A 99 -10.73 -27.52 5.71
CA THR A 99 -12.06 -27.95 5.26
C THR A 99 -13.19 -27.07 5.82
N LYS A 100 -12.90 -26.27 6.85
CA LYS A 100 -13.84 -25.34 7.49
C LYS A 100 -13.40 -23.90 7.28
N LYS A 101 -14.30 -22.96 7.59
CA LYS A 101 -13.97 -21.53 7.61
C LYS A 101 -12.82 -21.29 8.58
N LEU A 102 -11.80 -20.56 8.12
CA LEU A 102 -10.65 -20.22 8.96
C LEU A 102 -11.08 -19.48 10.23
N THR A 103 -10.67 -20.02 11.37
CA THR A 103 -10.82 -19.44 12.71
C THR A 103 -9.96 -18.19 12.85
N ILE A 104 -10.27 -17.34 13.83
CA ILE A 104 -9.47 -16.15 14.14
C ILE A 104 -8.01 -16.53 14.46
N MET A 105 -7.79 -17.67 15.11
CA MET A 105 -6.44 -18.18 15.39
C MET A 105 -5.65 -18.48 14.11
N GLN A 106 -6.27 -19.03 13.06
CA GLN A 106 -5.57 -19.28 11.79
C GLN A 106 -5.20 -17.97 11.07
N TRP A 107 -6.01 -16.92 11.23
CA TRP A 107 -5.69 -15.58 10.73
C TRP A 107 -4.52 -14.92 11.48
N SER A 108 -4.23 -15.36 12.72
CA SER A 108 -3.07 -14.87 13.46
C SER A 108 -1.76 -15.09 12.69
N SER A 109 -1.65 -16.15 11.88
CA SER A 109 -0.47 -16.39 11.03
C SER A 109 -0.20 -15.24 10.07
N LEU A 110 -1.23 -14.70 9.41
CA LEU A 110 -1.10 -13.53 8.54
C LEU A 110 -0.71 -12.28 9.36
N VAL A 111 -1.40 -12.04 10.47
CA VAL A 111 -1.16 -10.86 11.31
C VAL A 111 0.26 -10.90 11.90
N ASN A 112 0.71 -12.04 12.40
CA ASN A 112 2.05 -12.25 12.95
C ASN A 112 3.13 -12.07 11.90
N LYS A 113 2.91 -12.49 10.63
CA LYS A 113 3.83 -12.17 9.53
C LYS A 113 3.99 -10.67 9.32
N ILE A 114 2.90 -9.91 9.40
CA ILE A 114 2.92 -8.44 9.28
C ILE A 114 3.63 -7.82 10.48
N ILE A 115 3.33 -8.25 11.70
CA ILE A 115 3.97 -7.78 12.93
C ILE A 115 5.47 -8.07 12.92
N ALA A 116 5.88 -9.26 12.49
CA ALA A 116 7.29 -9.64 12.40
C ALA A 116 8.06 -8.74 11.44
N ARG A 117 7.48 -8.44 10.27
CA ARG A 117 8.06 -7.47 9.31
C ARG A 117 8.19 -6.09 9.93
N ILE A 118 7.14 -5.57 10.57
CA ILE A 118 7.16 -4.27 11.25
C ILE A 118 8.24 -4.25 12.32
N SER A 119 8.32 -5.30 13.14
CA SER A 119 9.31 -5.43 14.21
C SER A 119 10.74 -5.45 13.68
N SER A 120 10.99 -6.05 12.50
CA SER A 120 12.31 -5.99 11.86
C SER A 120 12.73 -4.58 11.41
N TRP A 121 11.78 -3.65 11.31
CA TRP A 121 12.03 -2.28 10.85
C TRP A 121 12.02 -1.23 11.96
N THR A 122 11.48 -1.54 13.14
CA THR A 122 11.45 -0.58 14.27
C THR A 122 12.86 -0.21 14.74
N ALA A 123 13.82 -1.12 14.62
CA ALA A 123 15.24 -0.85 14.90
C ALA A 123 15.91 0.10 13.88
N LYS A 124 15.32 0.27 12.68
CA LYS A 124 15.85 1.15 11.63
C LYS A 124 15.19 2.51 11.80
N LYS A 125 15.96 3.58 12.06
CA LYS A 125 15.44 4.96 12.18
C LYS A 125 14.84 5.46 10.86
N LEU A 126 13.58 5.10 10.58
CA LEU A 126 12.90 5.37 9.32
C LEU A 126 12.03 6.64 9.38
N SER A 127 12.15 7.47 8.33
CA SER A 127 11.23 8.58 8.11
C SER A 127 9.79 8.12 7.83
N TYR A 128 8.80 9.00 7.96
CA TYR A 128 7.41 8.71 7.59
C TYR A 128 7.31 8.20 6.15
N ALA A 129 8.04 8.82 5.21
CA ALA A 129 8.08 8.39 3.82
C ALA A 129 8.61 6.96 3.66
N GLY A 130 9.70 6.61 4.36
CA GLY A 130 10.26 5.26 4.33
C GLY A 130 9.28 4.21 4.88
N ARG A 131 8.56 4.54 5.97
CA ARG A 131 7.55 3.65 6.55
C ARG A 131 6.35 3.48 5.63
N MET A 132 5.84 4.56 5.02
CA MET A 132 4.76 4.49 4.02
C MET A 132 5.16 3.62 2.83
N GLN A 133 6.40 3.74 2.34
CA GLN A 133 6.92 2.90 1.26
C GLN A 133 6.88 1.41 1.63
N LEU A 134 7.32 1.04 2.84
CA LEU A 134 7.31 -0.35 3.31
C LEU A 134 5.88 -0.90 3.50
N VAL A 135 4.95 -0.07 3.99
CA VAL A 135 3.52 -0.44 4.04
C VAL A 135 3.01 -0.73 2.63
N GLN A 136 3.32 0.14 1.68
CA GLN A 136 2.83 0.04 0.31
C GLN A 136 3.43 -1.13 -0.48
N SER A 137 4.73 -1.40 -0.34
CA SER A 137 5.39 -2.43 -1.15
C SER A 137 5.37 -3.80 -0.47
N VAL A 138 5.63 -3.87 0.84
CA VAL A 138 5.81 -5.14 1.54
C VAL A 138 4.53 -5.60 2.23
N LEU A 139 3.96 -4.77 3.11
CA LEU A 139 2.80 -5.20 3.91
C LEU A 139 1.56 -5.38 3.05
N PHE A 140 1.34 -4.47 2.11
CA PHE A 140 0.30 -4.64 1.11
C PHE A 140 0.56 -5.85 0.21
N GLY A 141 1.79 -6.11 -0.23
CA GLY A 141 2.11 -7.32 -1.01
C GLY A 141 1.73 -8.62 -0.29
N ILE A 142 2.01 -8.71 1.02
CA ILE A 142 1.58 -9.85 1.86
C ILE A 142 0.05 -9.94 1.88
N GLN A 143 -0.65 -8.83 2.18
CA GLN A 143 -2.11 -8.84 2.27
C GLN A 143 -2.78 -9.14 0.91
N ALA A 144 -2.24 -8.59 -0.19
CA ALA A 144 -2.74 -8.77 -1.54
C ALA A 144 -2.69 -10.25 -1.94
N TYR A 145 -1.57 -10.94 -1.69
CA TYR A 145 -1.44 -12.38 -1.90
C TYR A 145 -2.53 -13.17 -1.15
N TRP A 146 -2.74 -12.88 0.13
CA TRP A 146 -3.78 -13.56 0.92
C TRP A 146 -5.20 -13.24 0.44
N SER A 147 -5.45 -12.02 -0.03
CA SER A 147 -6.78 -11.60 -0.51
C SER A 147 -7.20 -12.30 -1.80
N GLN A 148 -6.23 -12.73 -2.62
CA GLN A 148 -6.51 -13.50 -3.84
C GLN A 148 -6.89 -14.95 -3.53
N LEU A 149 -6.38 -15.49 -2.41
CA LEU A 149 -6.65 -16.87 -1.99
C LEU A 149 -7.87 -16.98 -1.07
N PHE A 150 -8.10 -15.96 -0.24
CA PHE A 150 -9.16 -15.98 0.77
C PHE A 150 -9.91 -14.66 0.84
N ILE A 151 -11.19 -14.76 1.20
CA ILE A 151 -11.99 -13.63 1.62
C ILE A 151 -11.62 -13.26 3.06
N ILE A 152 -10.82 -12.19 3.22
CA ILE A 152 -10.31 -11.80 4.54
C ILE A 152 -11.44 -11.17 5.39
N PRO A 153 -11.67 -11.62 6.64
CA PRO A 153 -12.68 -11.03 7.51
C PRO A 153 -12.39 -9.56 7.86
N ALA A 154 -13.45 -8.75 7.97
CA ALA A 154 -13.33 -7.33 8.28
C ALA A 154 -12.59 -7.05 9.61
N LYS A 155 -12.76 -7.91 10.63
CA LYS A 155 -12.04 -7.80 11.91
C LYS A 155 -10.51 -7.92 11.72
N VAL A 156 -10.06 -8.85 10.88
CA VAL A 156 -8.64 -9.07 10.58
C VAL A 156 -8.08 -7.89 9.78
N LEU A 157 -8.82 -7.39 8.78
CA LEU A 157 -8.42 -6.21 8.02
C LEU A 157 -8.27 -4.98 8.93
N LYS A 158 -9.22 -4.72 9.84
CA LYS A 158 -9.12 -3.63 10.82
C LYS A 158 -7.90 -3.76 11.73
N LEU A 159 -7.54 -4.98 12.12
CA LEU A 159 -6.36 -5.23 12.94
C LEU A 159 -5.07 -4.93 12.16
N ILE A 160 -4.95 -5.43 10.93
CA ILE A 160 -3.81 -5.15 10.04
C ILE A 160 -3.69 -3.64 9.80
N GLU A 161 -4.80 -2.97 9.51
CA GLU A 161 -4.85 -1.52 9.31
C GLU A 161 -4.33 -0.75 10.53
N SER A 162 -4.69 -1.20 11.74
CA SER A 162 -4.26 -0.59 13.00
C SER A 162 -2.74 -0.70 13.20
N TYR A 163 -2.13 -1.82 12.82
CA TYR A 163 -0.68 -1.98 12.81
C TYR A 163 0.00 -1.11 11.76
N CYS A 164 -0.49 -1.10 10.52
CA CYS A 164 0.05 -0.25 9.45
C CYS A 164 0.01 1.24 9.85
N ARG A 165 -1.13 1.71 10.39
CA ARG A 165 -1.31 3.09 10.86
C ARG A 165 -0.33 3.44 11.98
N SER A 166 -0.21 2.57 12.98
CA SER A 166 0.69 2.81 14.13
C SER A 166 2.15 2.81 13.68
N PHE A 167 2.55 1.86 12.84
CA PHE A 167 3.88 1.83 12.26
C PHE A 167 4.18 3.10 11.45
N THR A 168 3.30 3.52 10.54
CA THR A 168 3.48 4.72 9.72
C THR A 168 3.76 5.96 10.56
N TRP A 169 3.01 6.19 11.64
CA TRP A 169 3.09 7.44 12.40
C TRP A 169 4.01 7.39 13.61
N SER A 170 4.09 6.28 14.34
CA SER A 170 4.94 6.19 15.53
C SER A 170 6.20 5.35 15.32
N GLY A 171 6.25 4.52 14.27
CA GLY A 171 7.35 3.59 14.04
C GLY A 171 7.33 2.43 15.02
N SER A 172 6.22 2.25 15.75
CA SER A 172 6.05 1.17 16.73
C SER A 172 5.48 -0.07 16.06
N ASN A 173 5.80 -1.23 16.62
CA ASN A 173 5.11 -2.49 16.37
C ASN A 173 3.86 -2.67 17.26
N THR A 174 3.61 -1.77 18.20
CA THR A 174 2.40 -1.74 19.03
C THR A 174 1.33 -0.81 18.47
N ILE A 175 0.06 -1.20 18.65
CA ILE A 175 -1.07 -0.39 18.22
C ILE A 175 -1.20 0.83 19.13
N ASN A 176 -1.24 2.02 18.55
CA ASN A 176 -1.47 3.26 19.27
C ASN A 176 -2.40 4.20 18.49
N LYS A 177 -2.83 5.28 19.14
CA LYS A 177 -3.75 6.27 18.57
C LYS A 177 -3.04 7.52 18.01
N ARG A 178 -1.70 7.53 17.96
CA ARG A 178 -0.92 8.69 17.48
C ARG A 178 -0.94 8.70 15.95
N ALA A 179 -1.86 9.45 15.35
CA ALA A 179 -1.95 9.62 13.90
C ALA A 179 -2.15 11.09 13.54
N LEU A 180 -1.31 11.61 12.64
CA LEU A 180 -1.41 13.00 12.19
C LEU A 180 -2.57 13.20 11.20
N ILE A 181 -2.84 12.19 10.38
CA ILE A 181 -3.91 12.17 9.37
C ILE A 181 -4.70 10.86 9.50
N ALA A 182 -6.02 10.94 9.33
CA ALA A 182 -6.91 9.79 9.30
C ALA A 182 -6.49 8.79 8.22
N TRP A 183 -6.46 7.49 8.54
CA TRP A 183 -5.90 6.47 7.65
C TRP A 183 -6.59 6.43 6.29
N GLU A 184 -7.92 6.57 6.28
CA GLU A 184 -8.71 6.64 5.06
C GLU A 184 -8.26 7.77 4.13
N LYS A 185 -7.83 8.92 4.67
CA LYS A 185 -7.29 10.05 3.90
C LYS A 185 -5.90 9.74 3.35
N VAL A 186 -5.05 9.06 4.12
CA VAL A 186 -3.71 8.63 3.65
C VAL A 186 -3.84 7.66 2.46
N CYS A 187 -4.85 6.80 2.49
CA CYS A 187 -5.13 5.85 1.42
C CYS A 187 -5.70 6.46 0.14
N LEU A 188 -6.03 7.76 0.14
CA LEU A 188 -6.53 8.41 -1.05
C LEU A 188 -5.42 8.69 -2.08
N PRO A 189 -5.78 8.93 -3.34
CA PRO A 189 -4.83 9.38 -4.34
C PRO A 189 -4.16 10.70 -3.95
N LYS A 190 -2.90 10.89 -4.37
CA LYS A 190 -2.18 12.17 -4.20
C LYS A 190 -2.94 13.37 -4.79
N SER A 191 -3.73 13.15 -5.84
CA SER A 191 -4.53 14.18 -6.52
C SER A 191 -5.67 14.74 -5.67
N VAL A 192 -6.10 14.01 -4.64
CA VAL A 192 -7.17 14.41 -3.70
C VAL A 192 -6.61 14.58 -2.28
N GLY A 193 -5.29 14.66 -2.15
CA GLY A 193 -4.59 14.97 -0.90
C GLY A 193 -4.16 13.77 -0.06
N GLY A 194 -4.23 12.54 -0.56
CA GLY A 194 -3.67 11.37 0.11
C GLY A 194 -2.22 11.06 -0.29
N MET A 195 -1.77 9.84 0.02
CA MET A 195 -0.40 9.35 -0.23
C MET A 195 -0.35 8.07 -1.07
N ASN A 196 -1.46 7.71 -1.74
CA ASN A 196 -1.60 6.49 -2.55
C ASN A 196 -1.42 5.18 -1.76
N LEU A 197 -1.61 5.17 -0.44
CA LEU A 197 -1.64 3.89 0.28
C LEU A 197 -2.90 3.10 -0.12
N ILE A 198 -2.80 1.79 -0.24
CA ILE A 198 -4.00 1.00 -0.58
C ILE A 198 -4.90 0.85 0.64
N ASN A 199 -6.19 1.17 0.46
CA ASN A 199 -7.21 0.82 1.44
C ASN A 199 -7.50 -0.69 1.32
N ILE A 200 -6.92 -1.48 2.23
CA ILE A 200 -7.02 -2.94 2.20
C ILE A 200 -8.45 -3.47 2.35
N ARG A 201 -9.38 -2.69 2.93
CA ARG A 201 -10.79 -3.07 3.02
C ARG A 201 -11.46 -2.99 1.66
N LEU A 202 -11.27 -1.88 0.95
CA LEU A 202 -11.78 -1.71 -0.41
C LEU A 202 -11.07 -2.65 -1.38
N TRP A 203 -9.78 -2.89 -1.20
CA TRP A 203 -9.04 -3.87 -2.02
C TRP A 203 -9.60 -5.27 -1.86
N ASN A 204 -9.86 -5.72 -0.63
CA ASN A 204 -10.48 -7.02 -0.39
C ASN A 204 -11.89 -7.11 -1.02
N GLN A 205 -12.69 -6.03 -0.99
CA GLN A 205 -13.97 -5.98 -1.70
C GLN A 205 -13.78 -6.08 -3.22
N ALA A 206 -12.82 -5.36 -3.78
CA ALA A 206 -12.48 -5.40 -5.21
C ALA A 206 -12.03 -6.81 -5.64
N THR A 207 -11.23 -7.50 -4.83
CA THR A 207 -10.82 -8.88 -5.11
C THR A 207 -12.01 -9.84 -5.13
N ILE A 208 -12.94 -9.71 -4.17
CA ILE A 208 -14.17 -10.54 -4.16
C ILE A 208 -15.03 -10.24 -5.40
N ALA A 209 -15.20 -8.97 -5.76
CA ALA A 209 -15.93 -8.57 -6.96
C ALA A 209 -15.25 -9.11 -8.22
N LYS A 210 -13.91 -9.12 -8.30
CA LYS A 210 -13.18 -9.74 -9.41
C LYS A 210 -13.44 -11.24 -9.52
N ILE A 211 -13.43 -11.96 -8.40
CA ILE A 211 -13.77 -13.39 -8.36
C ILE A 211 -15.21 -13.61 -8.83
N CYS A 212 -16.14 -12.75 -8.42
CA CYS A 212 -17.53 -12.78 -8.87
C CYS A 212 -17.65 -12.53 -10.39
N TRP A 213 -16.84 -11.61 -10.94
CA TRP A 213 -16.81 -11.33 -12.38
C TRP A 213 -16.24 -12.50 -13.19
N ASP A 214 -15.17 -13.13 -12.69
CA ASP A 214 -14.60 -14.35 -13.30
C ASP A 214 -15.62 -15.49 -13.34
N LEU A 215 -16.44 -15.60 -12.29
CA LEU A 215 -17.53 -16.57 -12.18
C LEU A 215 -18.66 -16.23 -13.16
N ALA A 216 -19.01 -14.96 -13.34
CA ALA A 216 -20.03 -14.53 -14.29
C ALA A 216 -19.64 -14.84 -15.75
N ASN A 217 -18.38 -14.56 -16.11
CA ASN A 217 -17.86 -14.71 -17.48
C ASN A 217 -17.27 -16.09 -17.78
N LYS A 218 -17.57 -17.10 -16.94
CA LYS A 218 -17.17 -18.50 -17.14
C LYS A 218 -15.69 -18.67 -17.49
N SER A 219 -14.79 -17.98 -16.77
CA SER A 219 -13.35 -18.18 -17.02
C SER A 219 -12.97 -19.65 -16.84
N ASP A 220 -12.07 -20.15 -17.69
CA ASP A 220 -11.72 -21.58 -17.76
C ASP A 220 -10.85 -22.01 -16.57
N LYS A 221 -11.51 -22.15 -15.41
CA LYS A 221 -10.92 -22.61 -14.16
C LYS A 221 -11.81 -23.74 -13.61
N LEU A 222 -11.18 -24.82 -13.15
CA LEU A 222 -11.89 -26.00 -12.65
C LEU A 222 -12.92 -25.68 -11.55
N TRP A 223 -12.57 -24.83 -10.60
CA TRP A 223 -13.48 -24.46 -9.51
C TRP A 223 -14.69 -23.64 -10.00
N ILE A 224 -14.53 -22.85 -11.08
CA ILE A 224 -15.62 -22.10 -11.71
C ILE A 224 -16.58 -23.05 -12.40
N ARG A 225 -16.04 -23.96 -13.21
CA ARG A 225 -16.83 -25.03 -13.85
C ARG A 225 -17.61 -25.84 -12.80
N TRP A 226 -16.96 -26.19 -11.69
CA TRP A 226 -17.60 -26.89 -10.58
C TRP A 226 -18.74 -26.08 -9.94
N ILE A 227 -18.54 -24.79 -9.63
CA ILE A 227 -19.62 -23.95 -9.08
C ILE A 227 -20.79 -23.83 -10.07
N HIS A 228 -20.50 -23.68 -11.36
CA HIS A 228 -21.53 -23.64 -12.39
C HIS A 228 -22.32 -24.95 -12.43
N SER A 229 -21.66 -26.10 -12.48
CA SER A 229 -22.36 -27.39 -12.53
C SER A 229 -23.18 -27.70 -11.28
N PHE A 230 -22.70 -27.36 -10.08
CA PHE A 230 -23.37 -27.74 -8.82
C PHE A 230 -24.38 -26.71 -8.31
N TYR A 231 -24.04 -25.41 -8.37
CA TYR A 231 -24.86 -24.35 -7.76
C TYR A 231 -25.68 -23.55 -8.76
N ILE A 232 -25.11 -23.15 -9.89
CA ILE A 232 -25.77 -22.26 -10.86
C ILE A 232 -26.63 -23.06 -11.85
N LYS A 233 -26.15 -24.25 -12.24
CA LYS A 233 -26.75 -25.14 -13.23
C LYS A 233 -27.02 -24.39 -14.54
N THR A 234 -28.28 -24.35 -14.98
CA THR A 234 -28.74 -23.66 -16.20
C THR A 234 -29.23 -22.24 -15.94
N GLN A 235 -29.20 -21.75 -14.70
CA GLN A 235 -29.73 -20.43 -14.36
C GLN A 235 -28.78 -19.30 -14.76
N GLN A 236 -29.34 -18.11 -14.99
CA GLN A 236 -28.53 -16.92 -15.25
C GLN A 236 -27.77 -16.51 -13.98
N PHE A 237 -26.51 -16.13 -14.15
CA PHE A 237 -25.64 -15.81 -13.02
C PHE A 237 -26.16 -14.65 -12.19
N LEU A 238 -26.75 -13.60 -12.78
CA LEU A 238 -27.19 -12.43 -12.02
C LEU A 238 -28.43 -12.72 -11.15
N THR A 239 -29.31 -13.62 -11.59
CA THR A 239 -30.62 -13.86 -10.96
C THR A 239 -30.66 -15.11 -10.08
N VAL A 240 -29.66 -16.00 -10.13
CA VAL A 240 -29.67 -17.22 -9.31
C VAL A 240 -29.71 -16.88 -7.80
N PRO A 241 -30.70 -17.42 -7.06
CA PRO A 241 -30.79 -17.21 -5.62
C PRO A 241 -29.58 -17.85 -4.92
N ILE A 242 -29.18 -17.27 -3.80
CA ILE A 242 -28.03 -17.76 -3.04
C ILE A 242 -28.37 -19.13 -2.43
N PRO A 243 -27.70 -20.23 -2.82
CA PRO A 243 -28.08 -21.56 -2.34
C PRO A 243 -27.85 -21.71 -0.84
N LYS A 244 -28.85 -22.24 -0.11
CA LYS A 244 -28.78 -22.38 1.36
C LYS A 244 -27.65 -23.31 1.81
N GLN A 245 -27.41 -24.38 1.06
CA GLN A 245 -26.34 -25.36 1.28
C GLN A 245 -24.96 -24.91 0.78
N ALA A 246 -24.86 -23.77 0.08
CA ALA A 246 -23.58 -23.28 -0.40
C ALA A 246 -22.65 -22.90 0.76
N SER A 247 -21.35 -23.12 0.55
CA SER A 247 -20.33 -22.67 1.50
C SER A 247 -20.40 -21.16 1.70
N TRP A 248 -19.99 -20.69 2.89
CA TRP A 248 -19.95 -19.26 3.19
C TRP A 248 -19.17 -18.46 2.15
N MET A 249 -18.11 -19.03 1.57
CA MET A 249 -17.29 -18.37 0.57
C MET A 249 -18.05 -18.19 -0.75
N VAL A 250 -18.73 -19.23 -1.23
CA VAL A 250 -19.60 -19.12 -2.42
C VAL A 250 -20.69 -18.08 -2.16
N LYS A 251 -21.37 -18.12 -1.01
CA LYS A 251 -22.38 -17.10 -0.65
C LYS A 251 -21.81 -15.69 -0.69
N LYS A 252 -20.59 -15.48 -0.18
CA LYS A 252 -19.94 -14.16 -0.20
C LYS A 252 -19.58 -13.70 -1.61
N ILE A 253 -19.12 -14.60 -2.48
CA ILE A 253 -18.83 -14.29 -3.89
C ILE A 253 -20.13 -13.91 -4.60
N LEU A 254 -21.22 -14.68 -4.45
CA LEU A 254 -22.49 -14.37 -5.10
C LEU A 254 -23.10 -13.05 -4.63
N ASN A 255 -22.96 -12.70 -3.34
CA ASN A 255 -23.41 -11.40 -2.82
C ASN A 255 -22.63 -10.21 -3.44
N ALA A 256 -21.44 -10.42 -3.98
CA ALA A 256 -20.65 -9.34 -4.57
C ALA A 256 -21.14 -8.92 -5.97
N ARG A 257 -22.19 -9.57 -6.51
CA ARG A 257 -22.87 -9.15 -7.76
C ARG A 257 -23.36 -7.70 -7.71
N LEU A 258 -23.91 -7.28 -6.56
CA LEU A 258 -24.37 -5.90 -6.35
C LEU A 258 -23.24 -4.88 -6.53
N THR A 259 -22.02 -5.23 -6.09
CA THR A 259 -20.83 -4.40 -6.31
C THR A 259 -20.45 -4.34 -7.79
N LEU A 260 -20.66 -5.41 -8.54
CA LEU A 260 -20.38 -5.43 -9.98
C LEU A 260 -21.38 -4.59 -10.77
N GLU A 261 -22.68 -4.69 -10.47
CA GLU A 261 -23.73 -3.90 -11.13
C GLU A 261 -23.45 -2.39 -11.05
N GLN A 262 -22.97 -1.92 -9.90
CA GLN A 262 -22.55 -0.52 -9.70
C GLN A 262 -21.32 -0.13 -10.55
N THR A 263 -20.54 -1.11 -11.00
CA THR A 263 -19.24 -0.91 -11.66
C THR A 263 -19.28 -1.19 -13.17
N GLN A 264 -20.36 -1.77 -13.69
CA GLN A 264 -20.45 -2.38 -15.02
C GLN A 264 -20.70 -1.37 -16.17
N LYS A 265 -20.08 -0.19 -16.14
CA LYS A 265 -20.26 0.84 -17.18
C LYS A 265 -19.14 0.96 -18.22
N GLN A 266 -18.02 0.24 -18.13
CA GLN A 266 -16.96 0.32 -19.17
C GLN A 266 -15.97 -0.85 -19.06
N ASN A 267 -15.73 -1.53 -20.19
CA ASN A 267 -14.71 -2.54 -20.53
C ASN A 267 -15.00 -4.04 -20.31
N ASP A 268 -14.60 -4.81 -21.33
CA ASP A 268 -14.60 -6.29 -21.41
C ASP A 268 -13.56 -6.96 -20.51
N GLN A 269 -12.61 -6.20 -19.93
CA GLN A 269 -11.59 -6.76 -19.03
C GLN A 269 -11.54 -5.99 -17.70
N VAL A 270 -12.17 -6.57 -16.68
CA VAL A 270 -12.20 -5.99 -15.32
C VAL A 270 -10.97 -6.47 -14.53
N THR A 271 -10.22 -5.51 -13.96
CA THR A 271 -9.07 -5.78 -13.07
C THR A 271 -9.42 -5.44 -11.63
N ILE A 272 -8.69 -5.99 -10.66
CA ILE A 272 -8.87 -5.63 -9.24
C ILE A 272 -8.62 -4.13 -9.04
N GLY A 273 -7.64 -3.56 -9.75
CA GLY A 273 -7.31 -2.14 -9.69
C GLY A 273 -8.45 -1.25 -10.18
N SER A 274 -9.11 -1.59 -11.30
CA SER A 274 -10.24 -0.79 -11.80
C SER A 274 -11.44 -0.86 -10.84
N LEU A 275 -11.76 -2.06 -10.31
CA LEU A 275 -12.79 -2.22 -9.28
C LEU A 275 -12.47 -1.41 -8.02
N TYR A 276 -11.21 -1.43 -7.57
CA TYR A 276 -10.77 -0.65 -6.41
C TYR A 276 -10.97 0.85 -6.61
N LEU A 277 -10.58 1.39 -7.77
CA LEU A 277 -10.75 2.81 -8.08
C LEU A 277 -12.23 3.22 -8.15
N ASN A 278 -13.08 2.35 -8.71
CA ASN A 278 -14.53 2.57 -8.72
C ASN A 278 -15.12 2.58 -7.30
N LEU A 279 -14.73 1.62 -6.45
CA LEU A 279 -15.13 1.56 -5.04
C LEU A 279 -14.65 2.77 -4.23
N LEU A 280 -13.50 3.34 -4.58
CA LEU A 280 -12.96 4.53 -3.93
C LEU A 280 -13.81 5.78 -4.23
N GLY A 281 -14.44 5.78 -5.41
CA GLY A 281 -15.28 6.84 -5.93
C GLY A 281 -14.52 8.08 -6.36
N ASN A 282 -15.22 8.99 -7.03
CA ASN A 282 -14.68 10.29 -7.39
C ASN A 282 -14.67 11.21 -6.17
N LYS A 283 -13.53 11.88 -5.93
CA LYS A 283 -13.35 12.85 -4.86
C LYS A 283 -12.78 14.16 -5.42
N PRO A 284 -13.11 15.32 -4.84
CA PRO A 284 -12.60 16.60 -5.32
C PRO A 284 -11.08 16.64 -5.25
N ARG A 285 -10.47 17.17 -6.31
CA ARG A 285 -9.01 17.30 -6.39
C ARG A 285 -8.55 18.46 -5.54
N VAL A 286 -7.43 18.28 -4.84
CA VAL A 286 -6.82 19.37 -4.06
C VAL A 286 -6.11 20.35 -4.99
N PRO A 287 -6.20 21.67 -4.76
CA PRO A 287 -5.63 22.67 -5.66
C PRO A 287 -4.09 22.62 -5.67
N TRP A 288 -3.48 22.21 -4.56
CA TRP A 288 -2.02 22.05 -4.39
C TRP A 288 -1.44 20.74 -4.94
N ARG A 289 -2.23 19.93 -5.68
CA ARG A 289 -1.72 18.66 -6.25
C ARG A 289 -0.45 18.86 -7.09
N CYS A 290 -0.32 19.98 -7.80
CA CYS A 290 0.86 20.28 -8.62
C CYS A 290 2.17 20.20 -7.83
N LEU A 291 2.18 20.58 -6.55
CA LEU A 291 3.37 20.53 -5.70
C LEU A 291 3.85 19.10 -5.41
N ILE A 292 2.95 18.12 -5.42
CA ILE A 292 3.24 16.73 -5.07
C ILE A 292 3.61 15.88 -6.28
N PHE A 293 2.91 16.09 -7.41
CA PHE A 293 3.14 15.30 -8.63
C PHE A 293 4.46 15.68 -9.30
N ALA A 294 5.16 14.69 -9.84
CA ALA A 294 6.43 14.83 -10.55
C ALA A 294 7.46 15.69 -9.79
N ASN A 295 7.39 15.72 -8.46
CA ASN A 295 8.35 16.42 -7.61
C ASN A 295 9.53 15.48 -7.35
N THR A 296 10.74 15.90 -7.72
CA THR A 296 11.95 15.09 -7.60
C THR A 296 12.64 15.24 -6.24
N ALA A 297 12.05 16.02 -5.32
CA ALA A 297 12.53 16.12 -3.94
C ALA A 297 12.56 14.75 -3.26
N ARG A 298 13.37 14.66 -2.21
CA ARG A 298 13.46 13.43 -1.43
C ARG A 298 12.08 13.05 -0.89
N PRO A 299 11.73 11.75 -0.82
CA PRO A 299 10.42 11.31 -0.33
C PRO A 299 10.06 11.88 1.06
N LYS A 300 11.03 11.98 1.97
CA LYS A 300 10.82 12.59 3.30
C LYS A 300 10.48 14.09 3.24
N ALA A 301 11.01 14.81 2.26
CA ALA A 301 10.72 16.22 2.06
C ALA A 301 9.31 16.41 1.49
N ILE A 302 8.93 15.58 0.51
CA ILE A 302 7.56 15.55 -0.04
C ILE A 302 6.53 15.26 1.06
N VAL A 303 6.78 14.28 1.93
CA VAL A 303 5.85 13.96 3.04
C VAL A 303 5.78 15.08 4.07
N THR A 304 6.89 15.76 4.35
CA THR A 304 6.90 16.92 5.28
C THR A 304 6.06 18.07 4.71
N MET A 305 6.29 18.42 3.45
CA MET A 305 5.51 19.43 2.73
C MET A 305 4.03 19.05 2.62
N TRP A 306 3.71 17.78 2.39
CA TRP A 306 2.32 17.31 2.35
C TRP A 306 1.60 17.45 3.71
N LEU A 307 2.30 17.22 4.82
CA LEU A 307 1.75 17.48 6.17
C LEU A 307 1.59 18.98 6.42
N GLN A 308 2.55 19.80 5.97
CA GLN A 308 2.48 21.26 6.04
C GLN A 308 1.26 21.80 5.28
N LEU A 309 1.04 21.37 4.02
CA LEU A 309 -0.08 21.79 3.17
C LEU A 309 -1.45 21.50 3.81
N GLN A 310 -1.54 20.49 4.66
CA GLN A 310 -2.76 20.11 5.38
C GLN A 310 -2.83 20.64 6.82
N ASN A 311 -1.84 21.42 7.25
CA ASN A 311 -1.68 21.86 8.63
C ASN A 311 -1.70 20.70 9.64
N LYS A 312 -0.91 19.64 9.40
CA LYS A 312 -0.86 18.42 10.22
C LYS A 312 0.51 18.13 10.84
N LEU A 313 1.46 19.04 10.67
CA LEU A 313 2.71 18.98 11.44
C LEU A 313 2.43 19.28 12.93
N PRO A 314 3.13 18.65 13.88
CA PRO A 314 2.98 18.90 15.31
C PRO A 314 3.69 20.19 15.75
N THR A 315 3.18 21.33 15.28
CA THR A 315 3.56 22.67 15.74
C THR A 315 3.07 22.92 17.17
N SER A 316 3.67 23.88 17.86
CA SER A 316 3.39 24.10 19.29
C SER A 316 1.91 24.43 19.57
N ASP A 317 1.28 25.26 18.73
CA ASP A 317 -0.14 25.61 18.80
C ASP A 317 -1.04 24.35 18.73
N ARG A 318 -0.69 23.40 17.87
CA ARG A 318 -1.42 22.15 17.71
C ARG A 318 -1.22 21.22 18.88
N LEU A 319 -0.02 21.13 19.42
CA LEU A 319 0.25 20.33 20.63
C LEU A 319 -0.48 20.92 21.84
N ALA A 320 -0.50 22.25 21.99
CA ALA A 320 -1.27 22.95 23.01
C ALA A 320 -2.78 22.68 22.85
N SER A 321 -3.31 22.66 21.63
CA SER A 321 -4.71 22.28 21.37
C SER A 321 -5.06 20.84 21.76
N TRP A 322 -4.05 19.97 21.94
CA TRP A 322 -4.22 18.61 22.46
C TRP A 322 -4.10 18.52 23.98
N GLY A 323 -4.05 19.67 24.67
CA GLY A 323 -3.93 19.75 26.13
C GLY A 323 -2.50 19.59 26.65
N MET A 324 -1.48 19.68 25.79
CA MET A 324 -0.08 19.64 26.24
C MET A 324 0.37 21.00 26.76
N VAL A 325 0.89 21.06 27.98
CA VAL A 325 1.48 22.27 28.56
C VAL A 325 2.91 22.43 28.04
N ILE A 326 3.10 23.28 27.05
CA ILE A 326 4.40 23.54 26.41
C ILE A 326 4.60 25.03 26.13
N ASN A 327 5.86 25.46 26.04
CA ASN A 327 6.19 26.79 25.53
C ASN A 327 5.85 26.87 24.03
N GLN A 328 4.97 27.81 23.67
CA GLN A 328 4.47 28.00 22.31
C GLN A 328 5.32 28.96 21.47
N GLN A 329 6.38 29.55 22.02
CA GLN A 329 7.28 30.45 21.32
C GLN A 329 8.08 29.69 20.25
N CYS A 330 8.16 30.26 19.05
CA CYS A 330 8.88 29.71 17.92
C CYS A 330 10.37 29.53 18.24
N LYS A 331 10.87 28.29 18.14
CA LYS A 331 12.28 27.99 18.42
C LYS A 331 13.25 28.43 17.32
N LEU A 332 12.73 28.91 16.18
CA LEU A 332 13.55 29.45 15.10
C LEU A 332 13.88 30.93 15.31
N CYS A 333 12.86 31.79 15.48
CA CYS A 333 13.04 33.24 15.67
C CYS A 333 12.98 33.70 17.13
N GLN A 334 12.39 32.90 18.03
CA GLN A 334 12.16 33.22 19.44
C GLN A 334 11.30 34.49 19.69
N ASN A 335 10.53 34.95 18.71
CA ASN A 335 9.78 36.22 18.84
C ASN A 335 8.25 36.04 18.84
N GLU A 336 7.73 35.07 18.08
CA GLU A 336 6.28 34.87 17.91
C GLU A 336 5.85 33.44 18.27
N LEU A 337 4.53 33.20 18.32
CA LEU A 337 3.96 31.88 18.53
C LEU A 337 4.22 30.96 17.33
N GLU A 338 4.60 29.72 17.60
CA GLU A 338 4.85 28.71 16.58
C GLU A 338 3.54 28.09 16.08
N THR A 339 3.05 28.66 14.99
CA THR A 339 2.00 28.09 14.13
C THR A 339 2.60 27.60 12.81
N ARG A 340 1.84 26.86 11.99
CA ARG A 340 2.27 26.54 10.60
C ARG A 340 2.59 27.82 9.82
N ASP A 341 1.71 28.80 9.91
CA ASP A 341 1.74 30.01 9.11
C ASP A 341 2.98 30.84 9.48
N HIS A 342 3.20 31.04 10.79
CA HIS A 342 4.43 31.66 11.27
C HIS A 342 5.65 30.85 10.82
N LEU A 343 5.73 29.56 11.16
CA LEU A 343 6.93 28.75 10.94
C LEU A 343 7.39 28.72 9.48
N PHE A 344 6.46 28.69 8.53
CA PHE A 344 6.77 28.51 7.11
C PHE A 344 6.62 29.76 6.23
N VAL A 345 5.99 30.83 6.72
CA VAL A 345 5.71 32.05 5.94
C VAL A 345 6.23 33.31 6.64
N CYS A 346 5.87 33.52 7.91
CA CYS A 346 6.15 34.78 8.60
C CYS A 346 7.49 34.81 9.34
N CYS A 347 8.00 33.66 9.78
CA CYS A 347 9.20 33.55 10.59
C CYS A 347 10.42 34.13 9.86
N GLU A 348 11.08 35.13 10.47
CA GLU A 348 12.23 35.80 9.85
C GLU A 348 13.35 34.82 9.48
N PHE A 349 13.60 33.81 10.33
CA PHE A 349 14.55 32.74 10.03
C PHE A 349 14.23 32.01 8.71
N THR A 350 12.95 31.67 8.51
CA THR A 350 12.49 31.00 7.29
C THR A 350 12.52 31.94 6.08
N ARG A 351 12.14 33.21 6.25
CA ARG A 351 12.16 34.24 5.20
C ARG A 351 13.57 34.45 4.65
N VAL A 352 14.57 34.58 5.52
CA VAL A 352 15.97 34.76 5.09
C VAL A 352 16.47 33.55 4.30
N ILE A 353 16.16 32.33 4.73
CA ILE A 353 16.51 31.11 3.97
C ILE A 353 15.84 31.13 2.59
N TRP A 354 14.55 31.48 2.55
CA TRP A 354 13.81 31.55 1.30
C TRP A 354 14.38 32.59 0.33
N ARG A 355 14.67 33.81 0.82
CA ARG A 355 15.32 34.87 0.04
C ARG A 355 16.63 34.40 -0.59
N LYS A 356 17.50 33.74 0.19
CA LYS A 356 18.76 33.17 -0.32
C LYS A 356 18.52 32.13 -1.41
N LEU A 357 17.55 31.23 -1.22
CA LEU A 357 17.20 30.20 -2.21
C LEU A 357 16.53 30.77 -3.48
N MET A 358 15.85 31.91 -3.39
CA MET A 358 15.29 32.63 -4.54
C MET A 358 16.39 33.38 -5.29
N ALA A 359 17.26 34.10 -4.57
CA ALA A 359 18.39 34.83 -5.13
C ALA A 359 19.36 33.90 -5.90
N TRP A 360 19.62 32.70 -5.36
CA TRP A 360 20.47 31.69 -6.00
C TRP A 360 20.07 31.37 -7.44
N ILE A 361 18.78 31.39 -7.76
CA ILE A 361 18.30 31.09 -9.12
C ILE A 361 17.84 32.33 -9.89
N LYS A 362 18.16 33.54 -9.39
CA LYS A 362 17.75 34.82 -9.96
C LYS A 362 16.23 34.96 -10.09
N TRP A 363 15.48 34.53 -9.08
CA TRP A 363 14.04 34.77 -9.02
C TRP A 363 13.72 36.00 -8.16
N PRO A 364 12.68 36.79 -8.51
CA PRO A 364 12.35 37.97 -7.74
C PRO A 364 11.94 37.56 -6.33
N ASP A 365 12.31 38.40 -5.36
CA ASP A 365 11.89 38.20 -3.98
C ASP A 365 10.37 38.26 -3.90
N TYR A 366 9.82 37.46 -3.00
CA TYR A 366 8.39 37.40 -2.75
C TYR A 366 8.17 37.19 -1.26
N THR A 367 7.64 38.23 -0.62
CA THR A 367 7.28 38.23 0.79
C THR A 367 5.76 38.28 0.91
N LEU A 368 5.21 37.38 1.71
CA LEU A 368 3.82 37.37 2.09
C LEU A 368 3.70 37.14 3.59
N ASP A 369 2.63 37.67 4.16
CA ASP A 369 2.35 37.59 5.61
C ASP A 369 1.22 36.62 5.96
N ALA A 370 0.57 36.01 4.96
CA ALA A 370 -0.56 35.10 5.18
C ALA A 370 -0.43 33.79 4.41
N TRP A 371 -0.90 32.69 5.03
CA TRP A 371 -0.82 31.37 4.41
C TRP A 371 -1.66 31.25 3.14
N ASP A 372 -2.86 31.83 3.09
CA ASP A 372 -3.76 31.64 1.94
C ASP A 372 -3.25 32.33 0.68
N THR A 373 -2.65 33.52 0.82
CA THR A 373 -1.95 34.21 -0.28
C THR A 373 -0.71 33.42 -0.69
N HIS A 374 0.04 32.90 0.28
CA HIS A 374 1.22 32.07 0.02
C HIS A 374 0.86 30.79 -0.71
N LEU A 375 -0.21 30.11 -0.30
CA LEU A 375 -0.72 28.91 -0.92
C LEU A 375 -1.12 29.16 -2.38
N LYS A 376 -1.84 30.26 -2.67
CA LYS A 376 -2.18 30.63 -4.06
C LYS A 376 -0.93 30.84 -4.91
N TRP A 377 0.05 31.55 -4.38
CA TRP A 377 1.30 31.84 -5.08
C TRP A 377 2.13 30.58 -5.36
N ILE A 378 2.35 29.71 -4.36
CA ILE A 378 3.12 28.47 -4.58
C ILE A 378 2.41 27.55 -5.58
N ILE A 379 1.08 27.53 -5.62
CA ILE A 379 0.32 26.74 -6.59
C ILE A 379 0.54 27.27 -8.00
N GLU A 380 0.52 28.59 -8.18
CA GLU A 380 0.77 29.25 -9.45
C GLU A 380 2.19 28.93 -9.96
N LYS A 381 3.21 29.11 -9.11
CA LYS A 381 4.62 28.87 -9.48
C LYS A 381 4.97 27.40 -9.70
N ALA A 382 4.25 26.48 -9.04
CA ALA A 382 4.42 25.04 -9.24
C ALA A 382 3.67 24.48 -10.45
N ARG A 383 2.82 25.29 -11.12
CA ARG A 383 1.99 24.83 -12.22
C ARG A 383 2.81 24.65 -13.50
N GLY A 384 2.58 23.53 -14.18
CA GLY A 384 3.19 23.22 -15.47
C GLY A 384 4.40 22.28 -15.37
N ASN A 385 4.85 21.85 -16.55
CA ASN A 385 5.90 20.85 -16.71
C ASN A 385 7.26 21.46 -17.11
N ASN A 386 7.36 22.79 -17.20
CA ASN A 386 8.62 23.46 -17.52
C ASN A 386 9.65 23.29 -16.39
N LEU A 387 10.93 23.51 -16.74
CA LEU A 387 12.07 23.36 -15.84
C LEU A 387 11.94 24.23 -14.59
N THR A 388 11.46 25.47 -14.74
CA THR A 388 11.28 26.42 -13.62
C THR A 388 10.29 25.90 -12.59
N ALA A 389 9.15 25.37 -13.02
CA ALA A 389 8.13 24.79 -12.15
C ALA A 389 8.62 23.50 -11.46
N GLN A 390 9.39 22.66 -12.16
CA GLN A 390 10.03 21.48 -11.56
C GLN A 390 11.03 21.87 -10.46
N LEU A 391 11.92 22.82 -10.77
CA LEU A 391 12.89 23.38 -9.82
C LEU A 391 12.24 23.99 -8.59
N PHE A 392 11.13 24.70 -8.78
CA PHE A 392 10.38 25.27 -7.66
C PHE A 392 9.80 24.20 -6.74
N ARG A 393 9.15 23.17 -7.30
CA ARG A 393 8.57 22.07 -6.52
C ARG A 393 9.62 21.37 -5.66
N LEU A 394 10.78 21.09 -6.25
CA LEU A 394 11.93 20.50 -5.56
C LEU A 394 12.38 21.37 -4.39
N ARG A 395 12.69 22.65 -4.66
CA ARG A 395 13.23 23.58 -3.65
C ARG A 395 12.24 23.87 -2.54
N TYR A 396 10.97 24.07 -2.87
CA TYR A 396 9.94 24.33 -1.89
C TYR A 396 9.77 23.15 -0.92
N ALA A 397 9.76 21.92 -1.44
CA ALA A 397 9.70 20.72 -0.60
C ALA A 397 10.94 20.56 0.28
N GLU A 398 12.14 20.74 -0.28
CA GLU A 398 13.40 20.62 0.46
C GLU A 398 13.59 21.72 1.51
N CYS A 399 13.20 22.96 1.21
CA CYS A 399 13.19 24.08 2.16
C CYS A 399 12.22 23.80 3.31
N SER A 400 10.97 23.41 3.00
CA SER A 400 9.96 23.06 4.01
C SER A 400 10.45 21.93 4.93
N HIS A 401 11.13 20.94 4.37
CA HIS A 401 11.74 19.87 5.16
C HIS A 401 12.89 20.35 6.03
N ALA A 402 13.79 21.20 5.50
CA ALA A 402 14.94 21.70 6.23
C ALA A 402 14.53 22.59 7.40
N VAL A 403 13.57 23.49 7.21
CA VAL A 403 12.98 24.34 8.27
C VAL A 403 12.39 23.45 9.37
N TRP A 404 11.58 22.46 8.99
CA TRP A 404 10.98 21.52 9.94
C TRP A 404 12.02 20.72 10.75
N ILE A 405 13.06 20.22 10.09
CA ILE A 405 14.11 19.45 10.75
C ILE A 405 14.99 20.35 11.63
N GLU A 406 15.32 21.57 11.20
CA GLU A 406 16.04 22.53 12.03
C GLU A 406 15.27 22.87 13.30
N ARG A 407 13.98 23.16 13.18
CA ARG A 407 13.10 23.37 14.34
C ARG A 407 13.12 22.17 15.29
N ASN A 408 13.05 20.95 14.77
CA ASN A 408 13.09 19.75 15.61
C ASN A 408 14.46 19.53 16.28
N HIS A 409 15.56 19.81 15.59
CA HIS A 409 16.90 19.71 16.19
C HIS A 409 17.09 20.69 17.34
N ARG A 410 16.56 21.92 17.23
CA ARG A 410 16.59 22.90 18.32
C ARG A 410 15.78 22.47 19.54
N ILE A 411 14.68 21.75 19.33
CA ILE A 411 13.80 21.29 20.42
C ILE A 411 14.32 20.02 21.10
N PHE A 412 14.74 19.03 20.31
CA PHE A 412 14.99 17.67 20.80
C PHE A 412 16.47 17.34 20.95
N GLU A 413 17.36 18.09 20.30
CA GLU A 413 18.80 17.82 20.29
C GLU A 413 19.65 19.01 20.76
N ASP A 414 19.00 20.12 21.16
CA ASP A 414 19.66 21.39 21.53
C ASP A 414 20.68 21.89 20.49
N LYS A 415 20.45 21.56 19.21
CA LYS A 415 21.33 21.94 18.10
C LYS A 415 20.75 23.13 17.35
N CYS A 416 21.44 24.27 17.41
CA CYS A 416 21.11 25.47 16.65
C CYS A 416 22.12 25.68 15.53
N ARG A 417 21.74 25.39 14.28
CA ARG A 417 22.60 25.66 13.12
C ARG A 417 22.34 27.07 12.61
N ASN A 418 23.42 27.71 12.13
CA ASN A 418 23.29 29.03 11.51
C ASN A 418 22.46 28.94 10.22
N LEU A 419 21.82 30.06 9.87
CA LEU A 419 20.95 30.18 8.70
C LEU A 419 21.68 29.81 7.39
N GLU A 420 22.96 30.16 7.30
CA GLU A 420 23.80 29.96 6.13
C GLU A 420 24.02 28.48 5.85
N HIS A 421 24.33 27.71 6.88
CA HIS A 421 24.50 26.27 6.82
C HIS A 421 23.19 25.57 6.43
N VAL A 422 22.05 26.03 6.97
CA VAL A 422 20.74 25.46 6.59
C VAL A 422 20.44 25.74 5.11
N ALA A 423 20.67 26.97 4.64
CA ALA A 423 20.41 27.36 3.26
C ALA A 423 21.33 26.61 2.27
N LYS A 424 22.65 26.54 2.55
CA LYS A 424 23.62 25.75 1.79
C LYS A 424 23.24 24.28 1.72
N LYS A 425 22.77 23.72 2.85
CA LYS A 425 22.30 22.33 2.89
C LYS A 425 21.08 22.12 2.00
N VAL A 426 20.13 23.05 1.96
CA VAL A 426 18.98 22.96 1.05
C VAL A 426 19.44 23.01 -0.41
N ALA A 427 20.31 23.97 -0.76
CA ALA A 427 20.86 24.11 -2.10
C ALA A 427 21.57 22.82 -2.56
N TYR A 428 22.47 22.27 -1.72
CA TYR A 428 23.13 21.00 -1.97
C TYR A 428 22.13 19.86 -2.22
N MET A 429 21.11 19.73 -1.36
CA MET A 429 20.11 18.66 -1.52
C MET A 429 19.28 18.82 -2.80
N CYS A 430 19.03 20.05 -3.24
CA CYS A 430 18.38 20.33 -4.50
C CYS A 430 19.25 19.91 -5.68
N CYS A 431 20.56 20.22 -5.67
CA CYS A 431 21.49 19.76 -6.71
C CYS A 431 21.54 18.22 -6.78
N MET A 432 21.59 17.55 -5.63
CA MET A 432 21.67 16.08 -5.58
C MET A 432 20.39 15.36 -6.01
N SER A 433 19.22 16.00 -5.86
CA SER A 433 17.91 15.39 -6.18
C SER A 433 17.35 15.87 -7.53
N ALA A 434 18.08 16.74 -8.21
CA ALA A 434 17.74 17.28 -9.51
C ALA A 434 18.10 16.25 -10.62
N PRO A 435 17.19 15.97 -11.58
CA PRO A 435 17.53 15.26 -12.81
C PRO A 435 18.72 15.89 -13.53
N THR A 436 19.46 15.15 -14.36
CA THR A 436 20.74 15.58 -14.98
C THR A 436 20.65 16.95 -15.67
N ALA A 437 19.57 17.23 -16.40
CA ALA A 437 19.31 18.51 -17.06
C ALA A 437 19.06 19.68 -16.09
N ILE A 438 18.60 19.38 -14.87
CA ILE A 438 18.35 20.34 -13.79
C ILE A 438 19.64 20.56 -12.99
N SER A 439 20.40 19.48 -12.75
CA SER A 439 21.67 19.54 -12.02
C SER A 439 22.70 20.41 -12.73
N SER A 440 22.81 20.33 -14.06
CA SER A 440 23.76 21.16 -14.84
C SER A 440 23.47 22.66 -14.68
N ARG A 441 22.19 23.07 -14.71
CA ARG A 441 21.79 24.47 -14.52
C ARG A 441 21.97 24.96 -13.08
N LEU A 442 21.80 24.09 -12.08
CA LEU A 442 22.03 24.43 -10.67
C LEU A 442 23.53 24.48 -10.32
N GLN A 443 24.36 23.62 -10.92
CA GLN A 443 25.81 23.60 -10.72
C GLN A 443 26.50 24.82 -11.35
N GLN A 444 25.90 25.44 -12.37
CA GLN A 444 26.36 26.69 -12.97
C GLN A 444 26.06 27.93 -12.11
N LEU A 445 25.24 27.79 -11.05
CA LEU A 445 24.87 28.88 -10.16
C LEU A 445 25.65 28.77 -8.85
N SER A 446 26.54 29.73 -8.57
CA SER A 446 27.20 29.82 -7.28
C SER A 446 26.18 30.19 -6.19
N PHE A 447 26.08 29.36 -5.16
CA PHE A 447 25.31 29.70 -3.96
C PHE A 447 26.19 30.59 -3.08
N VAL A 448 25.88 31.89 -3.05
CA VAL A 448 26.62 32.91 -2.27
C VAL A 448 25.98 33.12 -0.90
#